data_AF-A0A1H6TYA3-F1
#
_entry.id   AF-A0A1H6TYA3-F1
#
_cell.length_a   1.000
_cell.length_b   1.000
_cell.length_c   1.000
_cell.angle_alpha   90.00
_cell.angle_beta   90.00
_cell.angle_gamma   90.00
#
_symmetry.space_group_name_H-M   'P 1'
#
loop_
_entity.id
_entity.type
_entity.pdbx_description
1 polymer ?
#
loop_
_entity_poly.entity_id
_entity_poly.type
_entity_poly.pdbx_seq_one_letter_code
_entity_poly.pdbx_strand_id
1 'polypeptide(L)'
;MIYELETKLKYTETSVTRTLEVDSGMTFEELHRVLQKAYEWENAHLHQFVIVRSGGTETRELIGPIGFMDESASLLFDEGVEPLGDWLTEKGDELIYLYDFGAGWEHRVTLTDILEAHSESKVPRCTAASGEPAEEDTFPGAYSDSGARQPGTLVRDINQALKSSKKGPKTPETENREENRTEKELNRLVFLPEVEEEAIKGMVEAAKLVSKEKPWEHLHSNQIVMFDFPEEEEPHFVSVMGSLGEQFGVMVYRGWDGYRSLKSVFADASGSDYLSELDALSVSFEDRQDLTKEEYSFLKDLGYSFRGKKRWPAFRSYDPGFLPSLPDEWEAQFLTDLLDGVLAVAEIAKKGNHIPEFGMEEKILAFSGDPDGKMTPFYVPVPEAPPIPDVGLQLRELDIKRLLKLPAGNLSLEFDLFSAPTAVHDEETEVTYFPLVALGVDREVGVSVFYEMIPNPLPEDVAQAALANCMIRTGTIPGELHVKDRTAAFLKPLLDKLGIVPVIHPRLPMIEELRVQLERRMGR
;
A
#
# COMPACT_ATOMS: atom_id res chain seq x y z
N MET A 1 -24.27 32.02 -16.49
CA MET A 1 -24.65 31.41 -17.78
C MET A 1 -25.08 29.97 -17.51
N ILE A 2 -25.70 29.29 -18.46
CA ILE A 2 -25.94 27.85 -18.36
C ILE A 2 -24.91 27.15 -19.23
N TYR A 3 -24.16 26.22 -18.65
CA TYR A 3 -23.19 25.40 -19.37
C TYR A 3 -23.83 24.09 -19.76
N GLU A 4 -23.73 23.74 -21.04
CA GLU A 4 -24.01 22.38 -21.52
C GLU A 4 -22.70 21.59 -21.49
N LEU A 5 -22.66 20.55 -20.65
CA LEU A 5 -21.53 19.66 -20.49
C LEU A 5 -21.87 18.28 -21.06
N GLU A 6 -21.05 17.79 -21.97
CA GLU A 6 -21.08 16.39 -22.39
C GLU A 6 -20.09 15.60 -21.55
N THR A 7 -20.58 14.57 -20.86
CA THR A 7 -19.76 13.66 -20.04
C THR A 7 -19.71 12.30 -20.72
N LYS A 8 -18.53 11.71 -20.79
CA LYS A 8 -18.31 10.37 -21.33
C LYS A 8 -17.49 9.54 -20.36
N LEU A 9 -18.08 8.46 -19.88
CA LEU A 9 -17.37 7.46 -19.07
C LEU A 9 -16.46 6.64 -19.98
N LYS A 10 -15.22 6.41 -19.53
CA LYS A 10 -14.20 5.66 -20.27
C LYS A 10 -14.23 4.19 -19.88
N TYR A 11 -13.58 3.37 -20.72
CA TYR A 11 -13.32 1.95 -20.46
C TYR A 11 -14.58 1.07 -20.29
N THR A 12 -15.71 1.51 -20.85
CA THR A 12 -16.94 0.73 -20.96
C THR A 12 -17.08 0.11 -22.35
N GLU A 13 -17.69 -1.07 -22.45
CA GLU A 13 -17.92 -1.75 -23.74
C GLU A 13 -18.90 -0.98 -24.64
N THR A 14 -19.91 -0.33 -24.04
CA THR A 14 -20.85 0.56 -24.72
C THR A 14 -20.57 2.02 -24.35
N SER A 15 -20.92 2.97 -25.23
CA SER A 15 -20.64 4.38 -25.00
C SER A 15 -21.61 4.97 -23.96
N VAL A 16 -21.17 5.10 -22.70
CA VAL A 16 -21.96 5.69 -21.62
C VAL A 16 -21.73 7.20 -21.58
N THR A 17 -22.78 7.97 -21.87
CA THR A 17 -22.72 9.43 -22.03
C THR A 17 -23.88 10.14 -21.35
N ARG A 18 -23.63 11.36 -20.88
CA ARG A 18 -24.67 12.28 -20.36
C ARG A 18 -24.45 13.67 -20.95
N THR A 19 -25.53 14.38 -21.23
CA THR A 19 -25.50 15.81 -21.56
C THR A 19 -26.24 16.54 -20.43
N LEU A 20 -25.51 17.38 -19.71
CA LEU A 20 -25.94 18.03 -18.48
C LEU A 20 -25.91 19.54 -18.67
N GLU A 21 -27.01 20.20 -18.35
CA GLU A 21 -27.05 21.65 -18.21
C GLU A 21 -26.87 22.04 -16.75
N VAL A 22 -25.83 22.81 -16.45
CA VAL A 22 -25.46 23.28 -15.10
C VAL A 22 -25.29 24.80 -15.08
N ASP A 23 -25.33 25.41 -13.89
CA ASP A 23 -25.02 26.83 -13.74
C ASP A 23 -23.49 27.03 -13.84
N SER A 24 -23.05 28.03 -14.61
CA SER A 24 -21.62 28.35 -14.72
C SER A 24 -20.99 28.81 -13.39
N GLY A 25 -21.79 29.35 -12.48
CA GLY A 25 -21.36 29.75 -11.14
C GLY A 25 -21.34 28.60 -10.12
N MET A 26 -21.72 27.39 -10.52
CA MET A 26 -21.61 26.19 -9.70
C MET A 26 -20.14 25.90 -9.39
N THR A 27 -19.86 25.38 -8.21
CA THR A 27 -18.53 24.94 -7.80
C THR A 27 -18.19 23.54 -8.33
N PHE A 28 -16.92 23.15 -8.33
CA PHE A 28 -16.53 21.78 -8.67
C PHE A 28 -17.09 20.75 -7.68
N GLU A 29 -17.26 21.10 -6.40
CA GLU A 29 -17.92 20.25 -5.40
C GLU A 29 -19.38 19.96 -5.78
N GLU A 30 -20.07 20.98 -6.27
CA GLU A 30 -21.46 20.84 -6.73
C GLU A 30 -21.53 20.05 -8.06
N LEU A 31 -20.58 20.26 -8.98
CA LEU A 31 -20.47 19.46 -10.20
C LEU A 31 -20.24 17.98 -9.88
N HIS A 32 -19.36 17.68 -8.92
CA HIS A 32 -19.13 16.32 -8.41
C HIS A 32 -20.45 15.66 -7.99
N ARG A 33 -21.26 16.33 -7.15
CA ARG A 33 -22.58 15.82 -6.74
C ARG A 33 -23.55 15.62 -7.91
N VAL A 34 -23.45 16.44 -8.95
CA VAL A 34 -24.26 16.29 -10.18
C VAL A 34 -23.83 15.04 -10.94
N LEU A 35 -22.52 14.81 -11.11
CA LEU A 35 -21.97 13.64 -11.79
C LEU A 35 -22.34 12.35 -11.04
N GLN A 36 -22.19 12.31 -9.72
CA GLN A 36 -22.60 11.18 -8.88
C GLN A 36 -24.06 10.78 -9.12
N LYS A 37 -24.97 11.77 -9.12
CA LYS A 37 -26.40 11.52 -9.41
C LYS A 37 -26.66 11.12 -10.86
N ALA A 38 -25.89 11.63 -11.83
CA ALA A 38 -26.07 11.33 -13.24
C ALA A 38 -25.60 9.92 -13.62
N TYR A 39 -24.70 9.35 -12.83
CA TYR A 39 -24.16 8.00 -12.99
C TYR A 39 -24.66 7.01 -11.93
N GLU A 40 -25.61 7.42 -11.08
CA GLU A 40 -26.24 6.57 -10.06
C GLU A 40 -25.22 6.00 -9.04
N TRP A 41 -24.19 6.78 -8.73
CA TRP A 41 -23.18 6.47 -7.70
C TRP A 41 -23.50 7.13 -6.35
N GLU A 42 -22.97 6.54 -5.30
CA GLU A 42 -23.27 6.78 -3.89
C GLU A 42 -22.31 7.77 -3.23
N ASN A 43 -21.32 8.27 -3.97
CA ASN A 43 -20.29 9.18 -3.46
C ASN A 43 -19.50 8.55 -2.28
N ALA A 44 -19.21 7.25 -2.38
CA ALA A 44 -18.47 6.51 -1.37
C ALA A 44 -16.95 6.71 -1.49
N HIS A 45 -16.47 7.10 -2.68
CA HIS A 45 -15.05 7.10 -3.03
C HIS A 45 -14.48 8.47 -3.33
N LEU A 46 -13.15 8.50 -3.51
CA LEU A 46 -12.38 9.72 -3.74
C LEU A 46 -12.51 10.20 -5.17
N HIS A 47 -12.38 11.51 -5.33
CA HIS A 47 -12.43 12.11 -6.65
C HIS A 47 -11.48 13.29 -6.79
N GLN A 48 -11.21 13.63 -8.04
CA GLN A 48 -10.45 14.81 -8.42
C GLN A 48 -10.85 15.23 -9.83
N PHE A 49 -10.72 16.53 -10.10
CA PHE A 49 -10.80 17.08 -11.44
C PHE A 49 -9.42 17.49 -11.93
N VAL A 50 -9.13 17.13 -13.18
CA VAL A 50 -7.96 17.60 -13.92
C VAL A 50 -8.45 18.46 -15.07
N ILE A 51 -8.17 19.75 -15.06
CA ILE A 51 -8.50 20.63 -16.18
C ILE A 51 -7.51 20.34 -17.30
N VAL A 52 -8.00 19.82 -18.41
CA VAL A 52 -7.18 19.44 -19.58
C VAL A 52 -7.09 20.61 -20.57
N ARG A 53 -8.14 21.42 -20.65
CA ARG A 53 -8.22 22.57 -21.53
C ARG A 53 -9.07 23.68 -20.92
N SER A 54 -8.54 24.89 -20.90
CA SER A 54 -9.18 26.09 -20.37
C SER A 54 -8.86 27.29 -21.26
N GLY A 55 -9.88 28.07 -21.64
CA GLY A 55 -9.69 29.23 -22.52
C GLY A 55 -9.06 28.85 -23.85
N GLY A 56 -9.37 27.66 -24.36
CA GLY A 56 -8.85 27.16 -25.64
C GLY A 56 -7.42 26.64 -25.59
N THR A 57 -6.75 26.74 -24.44
CA THR A 57 -5.36 26.32 -24.26
C THR A 57 -5.29 25.05 -23.41
N GLU A 58 -4.39 24.14 -23.77
CA GLU A 58 -4.12 22.97 -22.93
C GLU A 58 -3.53 23.40 -21.59
N THR A 59 -4.05 22.84 -20.51
CA THR A 59 -3.58 23.08 -19.15
C THR A 59 -3.68 21.79 -18.35
N ARG A 60 -3.16 21.77 -17.12
CA ARG A 60 -3.20 20.63 -16.20
C ARG A 60 -3.33 21.11 -14.76
N GLU A 61 -4.46 21.74 -14.49
CA GLU A 61 -4.74 22.32 -13.18
C GLU A 61 -5.63 21.37 -12.39
N LEU A 62 -5.34 21.19 -11.11
CA LEU A 62 -6.00 20.21 -10.27
C LEU A 62 -7.02 20.90 -9.37
N ILE A 63 -8.24 20.37 -9.34
CA ILE A 63 -9.31 20.88 -8.49
C ILE A 63 -9.90 19.70 -7.72
N GLY A 64 -9.99 19.84 -6.40
CA GLY A 64 -10.46 18.77 -5.53
C GLY A 64 -10.62 19.24 -4.08
N PRO A 65 -11.05 18.36 -3.17
CA PRO A 65 -11.31 18.75 -1.79
C PRO A 65 -10.00 19.07 -1.05
N ILE A 66 -9.82 20.33 -0.61
CA ILE A 66 -8.58 20.80 0.07
C ILE A 66 -8.39 20.20 1.46
N GLY A 67 -9.45 19.75 2.14
CA GLY A 67 -9.39 19.21 3.52
C GLY A 67 -8.55 17.94 3.72
N PHE A 68 -7.76 17.55 2.71
CA PHE A 68 -6.97 16.33 2.63
C PHE A 68 -5.48 16.57 2.29
N MET A 69 -5.04 17.80 2.02
CA MET A 69 -3.64 18.16 1.73
C MET A 69 -3.07 19.17 2.75
N ASP A 70 -1.76 19.12 2.99
CA ASP A 70 -1.03 20.13 3.79
C ASP A 70 -0.92 21.45 3.01
N GLU A 71 -0.77 22.58 3.72
CA GLU A 71 -0.66 23.95 3.18
C GLU A 71 0.52 24.13 2.18
N SER A 72 1.36 23.10 1.99
CA SER A 72 2.47 23.07 1.03
C SER A 72 2.12 22.51 -0.37
N ALA A 73 0.93 21.93 -0.59
CA ALA A 73 0.49 21.45 -1.91
C ALA A 73 -0.01 22.63 -2.77
N SER A 74 0.92 23.47 -3.25
CA SER A 74 0.63 24.76 -3.88
C SER A 74 -0.06 24.72 -5.25
N LEU A 75 -0.55 23.55 -5.70
CA LEU A 75 -1.10 23.32 -7.04
C LEU A 75 -2.51 22.70 -7.05
N LEU A 76 -3.14 22.49 -5.88
CA LEU A 76 -4.53 22.02 -5.77
C LEU A 76 -5.46 23.19 -5.43
N PHE A 77 -6.44 23.45 -6.29
CA PHE A 77 -7.49 24.43 -6.02
C PHE A 77 -8.70 23.79 -5.32
N ASP A 78 -9.38 24.56 -4.46
CA ASP A 78 -10.49 24.06 -3.65
C ASP A 78 -11.74 23.89 -4.47
N GLU A 79 -12.18 22.65 -4.65
CA GLU A 79 -13.43 22.39 -5.35
C GLU A 79 -14.64 23.07 -4.71
N GLY A 80 -14.59 23.40 -3.41
CA GLY A 80 -15.68 24.07 -2.70
C GLY A 80 -15.77 25.57 -2.96
N VAL A 81 -14.77 26.20 -3.58
CA VAL A 81 -14.74 27.64 -3.85
C VAL A 81 -14.49 27.98 -5.31
N GLU A 82 -13.88 27.08 -6.08
CA GLU A 82 -13.61 27.27 -7.51
C GLU A 82 -14.91 27.10 -8.33
N PRO A 83 -15.39 28.14 -9.02
CA PRO A 83 -16.55 28.04 -9.88
C PRO A 83 -16.19 27.53 -11.28
N LEU A 84 -17.07 26.73 -11.90
CA LEU A 84 -16.84 26.17 -13.24
C LEU A 84 -16.52 27.24 -14.29
N GLY A 85 -17.16 28.40 -14.19
CA GLY A 85 -17.02 29.51 -15.14
C GLY A 85 -15.65 30.18 -15.16
N ASP A 86 -14.84 30.00 -14.11
CA ASP A 86 -13.46 30.51 -14.08
C ASP A 86 -12.50 29.59 -14.85
N TRP A 87 -12.88 28.32 -15.02
CA TRP A 87 -12.05 27.27 -15.59
C TRP A 87 -12.49 26.82 -16.99
N LEU A 88 -13.79 26.74 -17.24
CA LEU A 88 -14.35 26.43 -18.55
C LEU A 88 -14.92 27.72 -19.11
N THR A 89 -14.17 28.41 -19.97
CA THR A 89 -14.49 29.77 -20.43
C THR A 89 -14.97 29.80 -21.88
N GLU A 90 -14.61 28.81 -22.69
CA GLU A 90 -15.06 28.69 -24.07
C GLU A 90 -15.46 27.27 -24.47
N LYS A 91 -16.25 27.18 -25.55
CA LYS A 91 -16.69 25.89 -26.10
C LYS A 91 -15.48 25.04 -26.50
N GLY A 92 -15.47 23.79 -26.06
CA GLY A 92 -14.39 22.84 -26.28
C GLY A 92 -13.37 22.77 -25.15
N ASP A 93 -13.49 23.60 -24.12
CA ASP A 93 -12.77 23.39 -22.85
C ASP A 93 -13.17 22.03 -22.25
N GLU A 94 -12.19 21.36 -21.64
CA GLU A 94 -12.28 19.96 -21.26
C GLU A 94 -11.64 19.72 -19.90
N LEU A 95 -12.26 18.85 -19.11
CA LEU A 95 -11.68 18.33 -17.89
C LEU A 95 -11.84 16.81 -17.83
N ILE A 96 -11.05 16.19 -16.97
CA ILE A 96 -11.20 14.80 -16.57
C ILE A 96 -11.70 14.79 -15.13
N TYR A 97 -12.80 14.09 -14.88
CA TYR A 97 -13.27 13.77 -13.54
C TYR A 97 -12.88 12.32 -13.25
N LEU A 98 -11.96 12.16 -12.31
CA LEU A 98 -11.52 10.87 -11.78
C LEU A 98 -12.37 10.57 -10.56
N TYR A 99 -13.00 9.40 -10.54
CA TYR A 99 -13.82 8.92 -9.43
C TYR A 99 -13.41 7.52 -9.04
N ASP A 100 -13.39 7.25 -7.73
CA ASP A 100 -12.87 6.03 -7.14
C ASP A 100 -11.44 5.75 -7.59
N PHE A 101 -10.46 6.24 -6.83
CA PHE A 101 -9.06 5.98 -7.14
C PHE A 101 -8.70 4.49 -7.06
N GLY A 102 -9.47 3.67 -6.35
CA GLY A 102 -9.32 2.22 -6.31
C GLY A 102 -9.72 1.55 -7.62
N ALA A 103 -10.91 1.86 -8.13
CA ALA A 103 -11.42 1.33 -9.40
C ALA A 103 -10.86 2.04 -10.64
N GLY A 104 -10.55 3.34 -10.54
CA GLY A 104 -10.00 4.17 -11.59
C GLY A 104 -11.03 4.64 -12.62
N TRP A 105 -12.24 5.02 -12.21
CA TRP A 105 -13.25 5.51 -13.15
C TRP A 105 -12.90 6.89 -13.70
N GLU A 106 -12.81 7.00 -15.03
CA GLU A 106 -12.51 8.25 -15.73
C GLU A 106 -13.72 8.75 -16.52
N HIS A 107 -14.13 9.99 -16.24
CA HIS A 107 -15.08 10.73 -17.06
C HIS A 107 -14.37 11.87 -17.76
N ARG A 108 -14.48 11.86 -19.09
CA ARG A 108 -14.14 13.03 -19.88
C ARG A 108 -15.35 13.96 -19.93
N VAL A 109 -15.19 15.20 -19.51
CA VAL A 109 -16.25 16.21 -19.48
C VAL A 109 -15.85 17.37 -20.38
N THR A 110 -16.72 17.74 -21.32
CA THR A 110 -16.45 18.76 -22.33
C THR A 110 -17.55 19.82 -22.31
N LEU A 111 -17.16 21.10 -22.31
CA LEU A 111 -18.09 22.22 -22.48
C LEU A 111 -18.53 22.33 -23.94
N THR A 112 -19.74 21.89 -24.27
CA THR A 112 -20.25 21.87 -25.65
C THR A 112 -20.97 23.16 -26.02
N ASP A 113 -21.70 23.77 -25.08
CA ASP A 113 -22.42 25.02 -25.32
C ASP A 113 -22.49 25.93 -24.08
N ILE A 114 -22.66 27.24 -24.32
CA ILE A 114 -22.84 28.28 -23.31
C ILE A 114 -24.14 29.02 -23.65
N LEU A 115 -25.17 28.82 -22.82
CA LEU A 115 -26.53 29.30 -23.04
C LEU A 115 -26.88 30.47 -22.10
N GLU A 116 -27.75 31.39 -22.56
CA GLU A 116 -28.25 32.48 -21.72
C GLU A 116 -29.21 31.95 -20.63
N ALA A 117 -29.00 32.39 -19.38
CA ALA A 117 -29.86 32.03 -18.27
C ALA A 117 -31.21 32.75 -18.38
N HIS A 118 -32.32 32.01 -18.39
CA HIS A 118 -33.67 32.56 -18.37
C HIS A 118 -34.27 32.37 -16.96
N SER A 119 -35.18 33.26 -16.53
CA SER A 119 -35.77 33.22 -15.18
C SER A 119 -36.55 31.93 -14.84
N GLU A 120 -36.81 31.08 -15.83
CA GLU A 120 -37.49 29.78 -15.68
C GLU A 120 -36.54 28.57 -15.83
N SER A 121 -35.26 28.78 -16.12
CA SER A 121 -34.28 27.71 -16.31
C SER A 121 -33.98 26.99 -14.99
N LYS A 122 -34.47 25.75 -14.85
CA LYS A 122 -34.18 24.89 -13.70
C LYS A 122 -32.98 23.98 -14.00
N VAL A 123 -31.81 24.37 -13.52
CA VAL A 123 -30.55 23.61 -13.55
C VAL A 123 -30.16 23.18 -12.11
N PRO A 124 -29.42 22.08 -11.90
CA PRO A 124 -28.88 21.16 -12.90
C PRO A 124 -29.97 20.26 -13.51
N ARG A 125 -29.85 19.94 -14.81
CA ARG A 125 -30.73 18.99 -15.51
C ARG A 125 -29.98 18.18 -16.57
N CYS A 126 -30.45 16.98 -16.85
CA CYS A 126 -29.97 16.14 -17.95
C CYS A 126 -30.87 16.35 -19.17
N THR A 127 -30.28 16.59 -20.34
CA THR A 127 -31.01 16.79 -21.62
C THR A 127 -30.89 15.59 -22.55
N ALA A 128 -29.78 14.85 -22.48
CA ALA A 128 -29.58 13.59 -23.18
C ALA A 128 -28.78 12.60 -22.32
N ALA A 129 -29.04 11.30 -22.48
CA ALA A 129 -28.29 10.24 -21.82
C ALA A 129 -28.31 8.97 -22.67
N SER A 130 -27.21 8.24 -22.68
CA SER A 130 -27.08 6.95 -23.36
C SER A 130 -26.15 6.03 -22.58
N GLY A 131 -26.43 4.72 -22.62
CA GLY A 131 -25.67 3.71 -21.88
C GLY A 131 -25.99 3.72 -20.38
N GLU A 132 -26.03 2.52 -19.81
CA GLU A 132 -26.14 2.32 -18.38
C GLU A 132 -24.79 2.63 -17.72
N PRO A 133 -24.79 3.31 -16.56
CA PRO A 133 -23.55 3.52 -15.82
C PRO A 133 -23.01 2.18 -15.30
N ALA A 134 -21.69 2.12 -15.09
CA ALA A 134 -21.12 1.01 -14.33
C ALA A 134 -21.60 1.07 -12.88
N GLU A 135 -21.74 -0.09 -12.23
CA GLU A 135 -21.96 -0.14 -10.78
C GLU A 135 -20.71 0.41 -10.08
N GLU A 136 -20.89 1.15 -8.99
CA GLU A 136 -19.82 1.92 -8.32
C GLU A 136 -18.61 1.06 -7.94
N ASP A 137 -18.83 -0.07 -7.28
CA ASP A 137 -17.77 -0.97 -6.81
C ASP A 137 -17.32 -1.99 -7.86
N THR A 138 -17.37 -1.62 -9.14
CA THR A 138 -16.88 -2.46 -10.24
C THR A 138 -15.60 -1.88 -10.85
N PHE A 139 -14.84 -2.73 -11.55
CA PHE A 139 -13.62 -2.31 -12.23
C PHE A 139 -13.87 -2.01 -13.73
N PRO A 140 -13.14 -1.04 -14.32
CA PRO A 140 -13.12 -0.80 -15.75
C PRO A 140 -12.93 -2.08 -16.57
N GLY A 141 -13.89 -2.42 -17.42
CA GLY A 141 -13.86 -3.61 -18.28
C GLY A 141 -14.46 -4.90 -17.67
N ALA A 142 -14.87 -4.91 -16.40
CA ALA A 142 -15.64 -6.03 -15.80
C ALA A 142 -17.17 -5.87 -15.98
N TYR A 143 -17.60 -4.72 -16.50
CA TYR A 143 -19.00 -4.37 -16.70
C TYR A 143 -19.59 -5.04 -17.96
N SER A 144 -20.69 -5.80 -17.80
CA SER A 144 -21.52 -6.25 -18.92
C SER A 144 -22.83 -5.47 -18.97
N ASP A 145 -23.14 -4.86 -20.11
CA ASP A 145 -24.41 -4.13 -20.33
C ASP A 145 -25.60 -5.08 -20.10
N SER A 146 -26.25 -4.96 -18.94
CA SER A 146 -27.39 -5.78 -18.54
C SER A 146 -28.69 -5.42 -19.28
N GLY A 147 -28.61 -4.55 -20.30
CA GLY A 147 -29.71 -4.10 -21.13
C GLY A 147 -29.99 -2.62 -20.91
N ALA A 148 -29.53 -1.79 -21.85
CA ALA A 148 -29.67 -0.35 -21.76
C ALA A 148 -31.14 0.13 -21.67
N ARG A 149 -31.48 0.88 -20.59
CA ARG A 149 -32.71 1.67 -20.54
C ARG A 149 -32.74 2.60 -21.76
N GLN A 150 -33.95 2.83 -22.28
CA GLN A 150 -34.10 3.79 -23.38
C GLN A 150 -33.61 5.19 -22.94
N PRO A 151 -32.97 5.97 -23.83
CA PRO A 151 -32.45 7.30 -23.52
C PRO A 151 -33.44 8.22 -22.79
N GLY A 152 -34.71 8.21 -23.19
CA GLY A 152 -35.75 9.01 -22.54
C GLY A 152 -36.05 8.60 -21.09
N THR A 153 -35.89 7.32 -20.75
CA THR A 153 -36.04 6.81 -19.37
C THR A 153 -34.85 7.25 -18.53
N LEU A 154 -33.62 7.09 -19.03
CA LEU A 154 -32.40 7.53 -18.35
C LEU A 154 -32.46 9.04 -18.02
N VAL A 155 -32.80 9.86 -19.01
CA VAL A 155 -32.97 11.31 -18.81
C VAL A 155 -34.00 11.61 -17.72
N ARG A 156 -35.12 10.88 -17.69
CA ARG A 156 -36.15 11.08 -16.66
C ARG A 156 -35.65 10.73 -15.26
N ASP A 157 -35.00 9.59 -15.11
CA ASP A 157 -34.55 9.07 -13.82
C ASP A 157 -33.41 9.92 -13.24
N ILE A 158 -32.44 10.33 -14.07
CA ILE A 158 -31.38 11.27 -13.69
C ILE A 158 -32.00 12.60 -13.23
N ASN A 159 -32.93 13.16 -14.00
CA ASN A 159 -33.60 14.40 -13.62
C ASN A 159 -34.43 14.27 -12.33
N GLN A 160 -34.91 13.07 -11.99
CA GLN A 160 -35.57 12.80 -10.73
C GLN A 160 -34.56 12.75 -9.57
N ALA A 161 -33.40 12.12 -9.76
CA ALA A 161 -32.31 12.08 -8.78
C ALA A 161 -31.78 13.49 -8.48
N LEU A 162 -31.55 14.30 -9.53
CA LEU A 162 -31.10 15.70 -9.42
C LEU A 162 -32.08 16.57 -8.60
N LYS A 163 -33.40 16.35 -8.72
CA LYS A 163 -34.43 17.05 -7.95
C LYS A 163 -34.57 16.59 -6.49
N SER A 164 -34.10 15.39 -6.17
CA SER A 164 -34.26 14.84 -4.83
C SER A 164 -33.27 15.50 -3.85
N SER A 165 -33.80 16.29 -2.92
CA SER A 165 -33.07 16.89 -1.80
C SER A 165 -33.02 15.93 -0.60
N LYS A 166 -32.63 14.66 -0.81
CA LYS A 166 -32.24 13.83 0.33
C LYS A 166 -30.82 14.24 0.71
N LYS A 167 -30.67 14.77 1.93
CA LYS A 167 -29.37 14.84 2.60
C LYS A 167 -28.69 13.48 2.43
N GLY A 168 -27.45 13.47 1.98
CA GLY A 168 -26.63 12.26 1.94
C GLY A 168 -26.63 11.58 3.32
N PRO A 169 -26.22 10.30 3.39
CA PRO A 169 -26.14 9.60 4.65
C PRO A 169 -25.38 10.47 5.67
N LYS A 170 -25.98 10.60 6.86
CA LYS A 170 -25.39 11.34 7.97
C LYS A 170 -23.99 10.78 8.20
N THR A 171 -22.98 11.65 8.19
CA THR A 171 -21.72 11.42 8.92
C THR A 171 -22.08 10.87 10.30
N PRO A 172 -21.58 9.68 10.71
CA PRO A 172 -21.73 9.24 12.08
C PRO A 172 -21.10 10.31 12.97
N GLU A 173 -21.88 10.76 13.95
CA GLU A 173 -21.40 11.58 15.04
C GLU A 173 -20.17 10.89 15.64
N THR A 174 -19.08 11.64 15.74
CA THR A 174 -17.86 11.30 16.46
C THR A 174 -18.20 11.11 17.94
N GLU A 175 -18.62 9.89 18.30
CA GLU A 175 -18.40 9.40 19.64
C GLU A 175 -16.92 9.02 19.74
N ASN A 176 -16.19 9.78 20.56
CA ASN A 176 -14.84 9.47 21.01
C ASN A 176 -14.73 7.99 21.43
N ARG A 177 -14.22 7.18 20.51
CA ARG A 177 -13.68 5.84 20.72
C ARG A 177 -12.41 5.73 19.89
N GLU A 178 -11.50 6.68 20.11
CA GLU A 178 -10.09 6.44 19.88
C GLU A 178 -9.60 5.44 20.94
N GLU A 179 -8.75 4.52 20.49
CA GLU A 179 -8.15 3.38 21.19
C GLU A 179 -9.01 2.09 21.22
N ASN A 180 -8.54 1.07 20.47
CA ASN A 180 -8.81 -0.38 20.54
C ASN A 180 -9.52 -1.07 19.35
N ARG A 181 -9.58 -0.48 18.15
CA ARG A 181 -10.20 -1.19 16.99
C ARG A 181 -9.24 -1.93 16.06
N THR A 182 -7.96 -1.59 16.01
CA THR A 182 -7.00 -2.23 15.08
C THR A 182 -6.47 -3.59 15.57
N GLU A 183 -6.06 -3.73 16.84
CA GLU A 183 -5.55 -5.02 17.35
C GLU A 183 -6.60 -6.13 17.38
N LYS A 184 -7.84 -5.82 17.76
CA LYS A 184 -8.85 -6.85 18.07
C LYS A 184 -9.47 -7.51 16.84
N GLU A 185 -9.41 -6.85 15.68
CA GLU A 185 -9.88 -7.39 14.40
C GLU A 185 -8.75 -8.14 13.66
N LEU A 186 -7.50 -7.66 13.75
CA LEU A 186 -6.29 -8.41 13.37
C LEU A 186 -6.18 -9.76 14.11
N ASN A 187 -6.56 -9.78 15.39
CA ASN A 187 -6.53 -10.98 16.22
C ASN A 187 -7.50 -12.09 15.79
N ARG A 188 -8.50 -11.81 14.94
CA ARG A 188 -9.43 -12.83 14.42
C ARG A 188 -8.95 -13.54 13.16
N LEU A 189 -7.84 -13.09 12.57
CA LEU A 189 -7.32 -13.55 11.28
C LEU A 189 -6.03 -14.38 11.43
N VAL A 190 -5.66 -14.78 12.65
CA VAL A 190 -4.48 -15.61 12.91
C VAL A 190 -4.74 -17.04 12.43
N PHE A 191 -4.14 -17.39 11.29
CA PHE A 191 -4.05 -18.77 10.82
C PHE A 191 -3.14 -19.57 11.77
N LEU A 192 -3.61 -20.74 12.21
CA LEU A 192 -2.82 -21.68 13.00
C LEU A 192 -2.31 -22.78 12.06
N PRO A 193 -1.02 -22.81 11.69
CA PRO A 193 -0.48 -23.92 10.92
C PRO A 193 -0.63 -25.25 11.69
N GLU A 194 -0.72 -26.37 10.98
CA GLU A 194 -0.53 -27.69 11.60
C GLU A 194 0.93 -27.81 12.00
N VAL A 195 1.22 -27.71 13.30
CA VAL A 195 2.60 -27.77 13.82
C VAL A 195 2.75 -29.00 14.73
N GLU A 196 3.84 -29.75 14.57
CA GLU A 196 4.16 -30.85 15.48
C GLU A 196 4.37 -30.34 16.93
N GLU A 197 3.75 -31.02 17.88
CA GLU A 197 3.65 -30.59 19.29
C GLU A 197 5.04 -30.42 19.96
N GLU A 198 6.06 -31.14 19.49
CA GLU A 198 7.41 -31.10 20.07
C GLU A 198 8.19 -29.83 19.69
N ALA A 199 8.16 -29.42 18.42
CA ALA A 199 8.84 -28.20 17.94
C ALA A 199 8.31 -26.95 18.66
N ILE A 200 6.99 -26.85 18.81
CA ILE A 200 6.37 -25.75 19.54
C ILE A 200 6.80 -25.75 21.01
N LYS A 201 6.78 -26.91 21.68
CA LYS A 201 7.20 -26.99 23.09
C LYS A 201 8.65 -26.57 23.26
N GLY A 202 9.53 -26.96 22.34
CA GLY A 202 10.92 -26.49 22.31
C GLY A 202 11.00 -24.96 22.29
N MET A 203 10.29 -24.34 21.35
CA MET A 203 10.22 -22.88 21.20
C MET A 203 9.71 -22.19 22.47
N VAL A 204 8.63 -22.72 23.09
CA VAL A 204 8.09 -22.16 24.33
C VAL A 204 9.06 -22.29 25.51
N GLU A 205 9.77 -23.42 25.63
CA GLU A 205 10.78 -23.61 26.67
C GLU A 205 11.99 -22.69 26.49
N ALA A 206 12.50 -22.52 25.27
CA ALA A 206 13.57 -21.57 24.98
C ALA A 206 13.15 -20.13 25.32
N ALA A 207 11.95 -19.71 24.92
CA ALA A 207 11.40 -18.41 25.27
C ALA A 207 11.29 -18.21 26.81
N LYS A 208 10.92 -19.25 27.56
CA LYS A 208 10.90 -19.19 29.04
C LYS A 208 12.28 -18.96 29.63
N LEU A 209 13.31 -19.60 29.07
CA LEU A 209 14.69 -19.42 29.52
C LEU A 209 15.16 -17.99 29.23
N VAL A 210 14.95 -17.49 28.01
CA VAL A 210 15.23 -16.09 27.64
C VAL A 210 14.53 -15.11 28.59
N SER A 211 13.23 -15.31 28.84
CA SER A 211 12.46 -14.49 29.77
C SER A 211 13.03 -14.51 31.19
N LYS A 212 13.55 -15.65 31.63
CA LYS A 212 14.14 -15.82 32.96
C LYS A 212 15.51 -15.16 33.06
N GLU A 213 16.36 -15.31 32.05
CA GLU A 213 17.73 -14.79 32.02
C GLU A 213 17.80 -13.29 31.70
N LYS A 214 16.72 -12.72 31.14
CA LYS A 214 16.54 -11.28 30.89
C LYS A 214 17.75 -10.65 30.16
N PRO A 215 18.05 -11.11 28.94
CA PRO A 215 19.22 -10.64 28.18
C PRO A 215 19.26 -9.11 27.99
N TRP A 216 18.09 -8.46 27.93
CA TRP A 216 17.93 -7.00 27.84
C TRP A 216 18.44 -6.20 29.06
N GLU A 217 18.78 -6.84 30.19
CA GLU A 217 19.51 -6.17 31.28
C GLU A 217 20.99 -5.92 30.91
N HIS A 218 21.47 -6.54 29.84
CA HIS A 218 22.87 -6.48 29.38
C HIS A 218 23.02 -6.17 27.88
N LEU A 219 21.94 -6.18 27.12
CA LEU A 219 21.91 -5.96 25.67
C LEU A 219 20.91 -4.86 25.30
N HIS A 220 21.26 -4.09 24.28
CA HIS A 220 20.44 -3.03 23.69
C HIS A 220 19.95 -3.43 22.29
N SER A 221 18.84 -2.83 21.84
CA SER A 221 18.21 -3.19 20.55
C SER A 221 19.07 -2.84 19.33
N ASN A 222 20.00 -1.89 19.46
CA ASN A 222 20.98 -1.56 18.44
C ASN A 222 22.22 -2.48 18.45
N GLN A 223 22.32 -3.43 19.36
CA GLN A 223 23.41 -4.41 19.37
C GLN A 223 23.02 -5.65 18.58
N ILE A 224 23.08 -5.53 17.25
CA ILE A 224 22.68 -6.58 16.32
C ILE A 224 23.75 -7.68 16.26
N VAL A 225 23.31 -8.94 16.37
CA VAL A 225 24.17 -10.12 16.28
C VAL A 225 23.84 -10.93 15.04
N MET A 226 24.87 -11.34 14.30
CA MET A 226 24.72 -12.21 13.12
C MET A 226 24.91 -13.68 13.50
N PHE A 227 24.04 -14.56 13.04
CA PHE A 227 24.14 -16.01 13.17
C PHE A 227 24.23 -16.64 11.79
N ASP A 228 25.32 -17.36 11.55
CA ASP A 228 25.65 -18.05 10.30
C ASP A 228 25.64 -19.57 10.59
N PHE A 229 24.49 -20.20 10.38
CA PHE A 229 24.29 -21.62 10.62
C PHE A 229 24.76 -22.45 9.42
N PRO A 230 25.53 -23.54 9.61
CA PRO A 230 26.02 -24.38 8.51
C PRO A 230 24.91 -24.99 7.64
N GLU A 231 23.72 -25.18 8.20
CA GLU A 231 22.54 -25.74 7.55
C GLU A 231 21.75 -24.72 6.73
N GLU A 232 21.98 -23.41 6.95
CA GLU A 232 21.27 -22.31 6.30
C GLU A 232 22.11 -21.72 5.15
N GLU A 233 21.43 -21.23 4.11
CA GLU A 233 22.11 -20.63 2.96
C GLU A 233 22.60 -19.20 3.23
N GLU A 234 21.94 -18.51 4.15
CA GLU A 234 22.16 -17.09 4.45
C GLU A 234 22.33 -16.87 5.96
N PRO A 235 23.08 -15.84 6.39
CA PRO A 235 23.14 -15.46 7.79
C PRO A 235 21.85 -14.74 8.22
N HIS A 236 21.53 -14.84 9.50
CA HIS A 236 20.35 -14.20 10.11
C HIS A 236 20.79 -13.19 11.18
N PHE A 237 19.96 -12.19 11.45
CA PHE A 237 20.33 -11.05 12.29
C PHE A 237 19.37 -10.89 13.45
N VAL A 238 19.90 -10.77 14.67
CA VAL A 238 19.11 -10.79 15.90
C VAL A 238 19.24 -9.49 16.67
N SER A 239 18.11 -8.94 17.10
CA SER A 239 18.00 -7.80 18.01
C SER A 239 17.31 -8.22 19.31
N VAL A 240 17.85 -7.78 20.45
CA VAL A 240 17.24 -7.99 21.77
C VAL A 240 16.63 -6.67 22.24
N MET A 241 15.31 -6.67 22.46
CA MET A 241 14.54 -5.49 22.85
C MET A 241 14.27 -5.48 24.36
N GLY A 242 14.25 -4.28 24.95
CA GLY A 242 13.77 -4.06 26.33
C GLY A 242 14.72 -3.40 27.30
N SER A 243 15.88 -2.92 26.84
CA SER A 243 16.79 -2.13 27.69
C SER A 243 16.15 -0.85 28.25
N LEU A 244 15.11 -0.31 27.60
CA LEU A 244 14.33 0.84 28.08
C LEU A 244 13.13 0.47 28.97
N GLY A 245 12.86 -0.83 29.15
CA GLY A 245 11.85 -1.34 30.10
C GLY A 245 10.39 -1.29 29.65
N GLU A 246 10.10 -0.89 28.41
CA GLU A 246 8.73 -0.76 27.88
C GLU A 246 8.23 -2.04 27.18
N GLN A 247 9.06 -2.62 26.30
CA GLN A 247 8.77 -3.85 25.55
C GLN A 247 9.94 -4.82 25.68
N PHE A 248 9.68 -6.09 25.94
CA PHE A 248 10.73 -7.11 26.09
C PHE A 248 10.56 -8.17 25.01
N GLY A 249 11.64 -8.51 24.31
CA GLY A 249 11.55 -9.52 23.26
C GLY A 249 12.83 -9.71 22.47
N VAL A 250 12.74 -10.58 21.48
CA VAL A 250 13.78 -10.88 20.50
C VAL A 250 13.15 -10.76 19.12
N MET A 251 13.84 -10.04 18.23
CA MET A 251 13.52 -9.95 16.80
C MET A 251 14.62 -10.66 16.02
N VAL A 252 14.22 -11.57 15.12
CA VAL A 252 15.10 -12.33 14.23
C VAL A 252 14.76 -11.92 12.81
N TYR A 253 15.67 -11.21 12.15
CA TYR A 253 15.56 -10.86 10.75
C TYR A 253 16.15 -12.01 9.90
N ARG A 254 15.32 -12.61 9.03
CA ARG A 254 15.69 -13.82 8.28
C ARG A 254 16.53 -13.44 7.05
N GLY A 255 17.71 -14.06 6.90
CA GLY A 255 18.54 -13.90 5.71
C GLY A 255 18.89 -12.45 5.37
N TRP A 256 19.16 -12.22 4.08
CA TRP A 256 19.49 -10.89 3.57
C TRP A 256 18.25 -10.00 3.38
N ASP A 257 17.06 -10.55 3.16
CA ASP A 257 15.82 -9.77 3.06
C ASP A 257 15.37 -9.21 4.41
N GLY A 258 15.46 -10.01 5.47
CA GLY A 258 15.35 -9.51 6.83
C GLY A 258 16.42 -8.47 7.15
N TYR A 259 17.66 -8.65 6.70
CA TYR A 259 18.71 -7.64 6.91
C TYR A 259 18.42 -6.31 6.20
N ARG A 260 17.79 -6.34 5.02
CA ARG A 260 17.31 -5.12 4.33
C ARG A 260 16.20 -4.46 5.14
N SER A 261 15.27 -5.25 5.68
CA SER A 261 14.21 -4.78 6.58
C SER A 261 14.78 -4.08 7.82
N LEU A 262 15.75 -4.73 8.49
CA LEU A 262 16.48 -4.16 9.63
C LEU A 262 17.12 -2.81 9.28
N LYS A 263 17.83 -2.72 8.15
CA LYS A 263 18.46 -1.46 7.74
C LYS A 263 17.44 -0.35 7.47
N SER A 264 16.26 -0.68 6.93
CA SER A 264 15.17 0.28 6.72
C SER A 264 14.67 0.87 8.05
N VAL A 265 14.50 0.03 9.08
CA VAL A 265 14.12 0.45 10.44
C VAL A 265 15.14 1.42 11.04
N PHE A 266 16.42 1.07 10.97
CA PHE A 266 17.48 1.91 11.55
C PHE A 266 17.75 3.21 10.79
N ALA A 267 17.41 3.25 9.51
CA ALA A 267 17.51 4.45 8.69
C ALA A 267 16.37 5.45 8.93
N ASP A 268 15.41 5.14 9.82
CA ASP A 268 14.14 5.88 9.98
C ASP A 268 13.41 6.03 8.63
N ALA A 269 13.64 5.06 7.74
CA ALA A 269 13.06 4.99 6.40
C ALA A 269 11.80 4.11 6.39
N SER A 270 11.51 3.42 7.51
CA SER A 270 10.29 2.66 7.70
C SER A 270 9.10 3.62 7.83
N GLY A 271 8.44 3.88 6.71
CA GLY A 271 7.10 4.47 6.69
C GLY A 271 6.06 3.49 7.26
N SER A 272 4.80 3.77 6.93
CA SER A 272 3.62 2.93 7.20
C SER A 272 3.70 1.47 6.70
N ASP A 273 4.61 1.13 5.78
CA ASP A 273 4.83 -0.24 5.27
C ASP A 273 5.70 -1.11 6.19
N TYR A 274 6.13 -0.59 7.35
CA TYR A 274 7.05 -1.32 8.22
C TYR A 274 6.62 -2.77 8.44
N LEU A 275 5.34 -2.99 8.71
CA LEU A 275 4.83 -4.34 8.99
C LEU A 275 4.77 -5.22 7.74
N SER A 276 4.40 -4.67 6.58
CA SER A 276 4.21 -5.43 5.34
C SER A 276 5.52 -5.65 4.58
N GLU A 277 6.58 -4.91 4.86
CA GLU A 277 7.91 -5.16 4.30
C GLU A 277 8.81 -6.01 5.19
N LEU A 278 8.40 -6.24 6.45
CA LEU A 278 9.21 -6.93 7.44
C LEU A 278 9.32 -8.43 7.14
N ASP A 279 10.54 -8.88 6.96
CA ASP A 279 10.89 -10.30 6.93
C ASP A 279 11.58 -10.70 8.26
N ALA A 280 10.80 -11.26 9.18
CA ALA A 280 11.29 -11.58 10.52
C ALA A 280 10.49 -12.66 11.27
N LEU A 281 11.09 -13.18 12.33
CA LEU A 281 10.42 -13.86 13.44
C LEU A 281 10.56 -13.04 14.71
N SER A 282 9.59 -13.12 15.60
CA SER A 282 9.71 -12.51 16.92
C SER A 282 9.14 -13.37 18.04
N VAL A 283 9.72 -13.15 19.22
CA VAL A 283 9.05 -13.44 20.49
C VAL A 283 9.05 -12.18 21.35
N SER A 284 7.87 -11.70 21.72
CA SER A 284 7.70 -10.64 22.72
C SER A 284 7.13 -11.23 24.01
N PHE A 285 7.34 -10.54 25.14
CA PHE A 285 6.85 -10.98 26.45
C PHE A 285 5.78 -10.02 26.96
N GLU A 286 4.54 -10.48 26.91
CA GLU A 286 3.36 -9.66 27.16
C GLU A 286 2.68 -9.94 28.50
N ASP A 287 1.78 -9.03 28.88
CA ASP A 287 0.81 -9.30 29.93
C ASP A 287 -0.29 -10.20 29.36
N ARG A 288 -0.87 -11.04 30.23
CA ARG A 288 -1.94 -11.97 29.80
C ARG A 288 -3.08 -11.29 29.03
N GLN A 289 -3.39 -10.06 29.41
CA GLN A 289 -4.51 -9.30 28.85
C GLN A 289 -4.22 -8.72 27.46
N ASP A 290 -2.94 -8.65 27.08
CA ASP A 290 -2.48 -8.10 25.81
C ASP A 290 -2.41 -9.20 24.72
N LEU A 291 -2.49 -10.48 25.10
CA LEU A 291 -2.57 -11.61 24.17
C LEU A 291 -3.93 -11.71 23.48
N THR A 292 -3.93 -12.23 22.25
CA THR A 292 -5.17 -12.67 21.59
C THR A 292 -5.80 -13.87 22.31
N LYS A 293 -7.05 -14.19 22.01
CA LYS A 293 -7.70 -15.39 22.57
C LYS A 293 -7.06 -16.66 22.02
N GLU A 294 -6.67 -16.59 20.76
CA GLU A 294 -6.06 -17.65 19.95
C GLU A 294 -4.67 -17.96 20.51
N GLU A 295 -3.81 -16.95 20.69
CA GLU A 295 -2.47 -17.07 21.31
C GLU A 295 -2.55 -17.60 22.75
N TYR A 296 -3.49 -17.07 23.54
CA TYR A 296 -3.69 -17.55 24.91
C TYR A 296 -4.12 -19.02 24.95
N SER A 297 -5.03 -19.42 24.06
CA SER A 297 -5.56 -20.79 24.03
C SER A 297 -4.52 -21.76 23.51
N PHE A 298 -3.77 -21.38 22.46
CA PHE A 298 -2.61 -22.09 21.94
C PHE A 298 -1.62 -22.50 23.06
N LEU A 299 -1.19 -21.55 23.89
CA LEU A 299 -0.30 -21.84 25.02
C LEU A 299 -0.96 -22.72 26.09
N LYS A 300 -2.27 -22.59 26.29
CA LYS A 300 -3.00 -23.35 27.31
C LYS A 300 -3.21 -24.80 26.94
N ASP A 301 -3.52 -25.07 25.68
CA ASP A 301 -3.76 -26.40 25.16
C ASP A 301 -2.47 -27.24 25.19
N LEU A 302 -1.31 -26.58 25.07
CA LEU A 302 0.02 -27.15 25.31
C LEU A 302 0.39 -27.34 26.79
N GLY A 303 -0.48 -26.95 27.71
CA GLY A 303 -0.28 -27.10 29.16
C GLY A 303 0.52 -25.99 29.85
N TYR A 304 0.77 -24.86 29.18
CA TYR A 304 1.59 -23.79 29.73
C TYR A 304 0.80 -22.76 30.56
N SER A 305 1.49 -22.21 31.57
CA SER A 305 0.98 -21.09 32.36
C SER A 305 2.12 -20.22 32.87
N PHE A 306 1.89 -18.91 32.80
CA PHE A 306 2.88 -17.90 33.16
C PHE A 306 2.31 -17.02 34.29
N ARG A 307 3.19 -16.60 35.21
CA ARG A 307 2.86 -15.73 36.34
C ARG A 307 3.79 -14.54 36.36
N GLY A 308 3.23 -13.35 36.63
CA GLY A 308 3.97 -12.10 36.63
C GLY A 308 3.62 -11.23 35.42
N LYS A 309 4.06 -9.97 35.46
CA LYS A 309 3.87 -9.02 34.37
C LYS A 309 4.89 -9.25 33.25
N LYS A 310 4.48 -9.08 31.99
CA LYS A 310 5.33 -9.22 30.80
C LYS A 310 6.09 -10.56 30.81
N ARG A 311 5.34 -11.66 30.89
CA ARG A 311 5.85 -13.05 31.02
C ARG A 311 5.27 -14.02 30.02
N TRP A 312 4.20 -13.64 29.33
CA TRP A 312 3.56 -14.51 28.36
C TRP A 312 4.25 -14.33 27.01
N PRO A 313 4.85 -15.38 26.41
CA PRO A 313 5.46 -15.25 25.11
C PRO A 313 4.36 -15.08 24.04
N ALA A 314 4.50 -14.06 23.20
CA ALA A 314 3.75 -13.90 21.97
C ALA A 314 4.72 -14.13 20.81
N PHE A 315 4.43 -15.12 19.96
CA PHE A 315 5.26 -15.48 18.82
C PHE A 315 4.64 -14.94 17.55
N ARG A 316 5.46 -14.39 16.65
CA ARG A 316 5.00 -13.90 15.36
C ARG A 316 5.98 -14.29 14.26
N SER A 317 5.46 -14.80 13.15
CA SER A 317 6.14 -14.81 11.86
C SER A 317 5.65 -13.62 11.03
N TYR A 318 6.59 -12.92 10.41
CA TYR A 318 6.37 -11.78 9.54
C TYR A 318 6.88 -12.14 8.15
N ASP A 319 5.97 -12.58 7.30
CA ASP A 319 6.23 -12.77 5.88
C ASP A 319 5.87 -11.49 5.12
N PRO A 320 6.78 -10.92 4.30
CA PRO A 320 6.50 -9.70 3.57
C PRO A 320 5.22 -9.80 2.74
N GLY A 321 4.36 -8.79 2.88
CA GLY A 321 3.08 -8.67 2.21
C GLY A 321 1.94 -9.42 2.90
N PHE A 322 2.20 -10.19 3.97
CA PHE A 322 1.19 -10.96 4.68
C PHE A 322 0.90 -10.41 6.08
N LEU A 323 -0.24 -10.81 6.66
CA LEU A 323 -0.54 -10.50 8.05
C LEU A 323 0.31 -11.38 8.98
N PRO A 324 0.83 -10.84 10.11
CA PRO A 324 1.62 -11.65 11.02
C PRO A 324 0.87 -12.89 11.53
N SER A 325 1.49 -14.05 11.41
CA SER A 325 0.95 -15.36 11.76
C SER A 325 1.73 -15.97 12.94
N LEU A 326 1.34 -17.17 13.38
CA LEU A 326 2.20 -17.96 14.26
C LEU A 326 3.31 -18.64 13.45
N PRO A 327 4.51 -18.82 14.02
CA PRO A 327 5.56 -19.61 13.40
C PRO A 327 5.09 -21.02 13.00
N ASP A 328 5.52 -21.50 11.83
CA ASP A 328 5.36 -22.89 11.42
C ASP A 328 6.33 -23.84 12.16
N GLU A 329 6.35 -25.12 11.79
CA GLU A 329 7.23 -26.12 12.42
C GLU A 329 8.73 -25.82 12.27
N TRP A 330 9.16 -25.47 11.05
CA TRP A 330 10.55 -25.15 10.77
C TRP A 330 10.94 -23.87 11.51
N GLU A 331 10.09 -22.84 11.44
CA GLU A 331 10.31 -21.57 12.12
C GLU A 331 10.34 -21.71 13.65
N ALA A 332 9.53 -22.59 14.22
CA ALA A 332 9.54 -22.85 15.67
C ALA A 332 10.87 -23.49 16.10
N GLN A 333 11.38 -24.46 15.34
CA GLN A 333 12.69 -25.06 15.59
C GLN A 333 13.80 -24.02 15.40
N PHE A 334 13.76 -23.29 14.30
CA PHE A 334 14.73 -22.25 13.97
C PHE A 334 14.80 -21.14 15.04
N LEU A 335 13.64 -20.67 15.51
CA LEU A 335 13.56 -19.69 16.60
C LEU A 335 14.10 -20.26 17.91
N THR A 336 13.91 -21.56 18.19
CA THR A 336 14.49 -22.22 19.37
C THR A 336 16.01 -22.10 19.37
N ASP A 337 16.66 -22.44 18.26
CA ASP A 337 18.12 -22.43 18.12
C ASP A 337 18.70 -21.01 18.25
N LEU A 338 18.01 -20.02 17.68
CA LEU A 338 18.39 -18.61 17.81
C LEU A 338 18.22 -18.06 19.23
N LEU A 339 17.17 -18.47 19.96
CA LEU A 339 16.98 -18.06 21.35
C LEU A 339 18.07 -18.62 22.28
N ASP A 340 18.55 -19.84 22.02
CA ASP A 340 19.74 -20.37 22.69
C ASP A 340 21.00 -19.56 22.34
N GLY A 341 21.14 -19.14 21.09
CA GLY A 341 22.16 -18.18 20.66
C GLY A 341 22.12 -16.87 21.44
N VAL A 342 20.94 -16.28 21.64
CA VAL A 342 20.74 -15.06 22.43
C VAL A 342 21.22 -15.23 23.88
N LEU A 343 20.96 -16.39 24.49
CA LEU A 343 21.45 -16.68 25.84
C LEU A 343 22.99 -16.71 25.89
N ALA A 344 23.63 -17.28 24.87
CA ALA A 344 25.09 -17.28 24.75
C ALA A 344 25.66 -15.86 24.61
N VAL A 345 25.04 -15.00 23.78
CA VAL A 345 25.41 -13.58 23.64
C VAL A 345 25.27 -12.85 24.98
N ALA A 346 24.15 -13.06 25.69
CA ALA A 346 23.91 -12.44 26.98
C ALA A 346 24.98 -12.83 28.01
N GLU A 347 25.45 -14.07 28.02
CA GLU A 347 26.56 -14.52 28.86
C GLU A 347 27.90 -13.85 28.49
N ILE A 348 28.15 -13.59 27.20
CA ILE A 348 29.32 -12.83 26.75
C ILE A 348 29.26 -11.40 27.28
N ALA A 349 28.11 -10.74 27.16
CA ALA A 349 27.88 -9.38 27.64
C ALA A 349 27.97 -9.29 29.19
N LYS A 350 27.37 -10.23 29.92
CA LYS A 350 27.45 -10.34 31.39
C LYS A 350 28.88 -10.44 31.90
N LYS A 351 29.78 -11.06 31.13
CA LYS A 351 31.22 -11.17 31.45
C LYS A 351 32.00 -9.87 31.17
N GLY A 352 31.33 -8.82 30.69
CA GLY A 352 31.92 -7.51 30.41
C GLY A 352 32.61 -7.40 29.05
N ASN A 353 32.35 -8.33 28.12
CA ASN A 353 32.85 -8.20 26.75
C ASN A 353 32.00 -7.18 25.98
N HIS A 354 32.65 -6.40 25.12
CA HIS A 354 31.97 -5.39 24.31
C HIS A 354 31.14 -6.04 23.20
N ILE A 355 29.88 -5.61 23.07
CA ILE A 355 29.00 -5.97 21.95
C ILE A 355 28.81 -4.70 21.11
N PRO A 356 29.29 -4.68 19.85
CA PRO A 356 29.24 -3.49 19.02
C PRO A 356 27.83 -2.97 18.76
N GLU A 357 27.69 -1.65 18.67
CA GLU A 357 26.45 -0.99 18.31
C GLU A 357 26.32 -0.83 16.79
N PHE A 358 25.30 -1.45 16.21
CA PHE A 358 24.95 -1.37 14.79
C PHE A 358 24.62 0.07 14.37
N GLY A 359 25.17 0.50 13.23
CA GLY A 359 25.04 1.87 12.72
C GLY A 359 25.99 2.89 13.37
N MET A 360 26.63 2.55 14.49
CA MET A 360 27.62 3.40 15.16
C MET A 360 29.05 2.87 15.02
N GLU A 361 29.21 1.54 14.97
CA GLU A 361 30.49 0.87 14.84
C GLU A 361 30.61 0.12 13.50
N GLU A 362 31.84 -0.06 13.00
CA GLU A 362 32.13 -0.70 11.72
C GLU A 362 32.11 -2.24 11.79
N LYS A 363 31.77 -2.82 12.94
CA LYS A 363 31.77 -4.28 13.16
C LYS A 363 30.52 -4.72 13.89
N ILE A 364 30.17 -6.00 13.70
CA ILE A 364 29.14 -6.70 14.48
C ILE A 364 29.73 -7.96 15.11
N LEU A 365 29.08 -8.44 16.16
CA LEU A 365 29.33 -9.78 16.69
C LEU A 365 28.63 -10.81 15.78
N ALA A 366 29.37 -11.83 15.37
CA ALA A 366 28.89 -12.93 14.56
C ALA A 366 29.13 -14.27 15.27
N PHE A 367 28.25 -15.23 15.04
CA PHE A 367 28.46 -16.64 15.37
C PHE A 367 28.42 -17.45 14.10
N SER A 368 29.35 -18.40 13.96
CA SER A 368 29.37 -19.36 12.85
C SER A 368 29.54 -20.76 13.43
N GLY A 369 28.81 -21.72 12.85
CA GLY A 369 28.86 -23.12 13.25
C GLY A 369 30.06 -23.85 12.63
N ASP A 370 30.66 -24.76 13.40
CA ASP A 370 31.53 -25.78 12.82
C ASP A 370 30.69 -26.95 12.25
N PRO A 371 31.30 -27.90 11.52
CA PRO A 371 30.56 -29.06 10.98
C PRO A 371 29.90 -29.97 12.02
N ASP A 372 30.20 -29.79 13.32
CA ASP A 372 29.58 -30.49 14.43
C ASP A 372 28.43 -29.67 15.07
N GLY A 373 28.04 -28.54 14.47
CA GLY A 373 26.95 -27.66 14.90
C GLY A 373 27.31 -26.72 16.04
N LYS A 374 28.61 -26.61 16.41
CA LYS A 374 29.02 -25.74 17.52
C LYS A 374 29.24 -24.31 17.06
N MET A 375 28.38 -23.41 17.53
CA MET A 375 28.48 -21.97 17.26
C MET A 375 29.64 -21.31 18.03
N THR A 376 30.49 -20.55 17.33
CA THR A 376 31.63 -19.83 17.92
C THR A 376 31.56 -18.32 17.62
N PRO A 377 31.74 -17.43 18.61
CA PRO A 377 31.68 -15.99 18.41
C PRO A 377 32.96 -15.40 17.80
N PHE A 378 32.82 -14.43 16.90
CA PHE A 378 33.90 -13.61 16.33
C PHE A 378 33.36 -12.28 15.83
N TYR A 379 34.24 -11.30 15.56
CA TYR A 379 33.83 -10.00 15.02
C TYR A 379 34.06 -9.95 13.51
N VAL A 380 33.06 -9.47 12.78
CA VAL A 380 33.11 -9.21 11.33
C VAL A 380 32.82 -7.74 11.06
N PRO A 381 33.30 -7.16 9.95
CA PRO A 381 32.79 -5.88 9.46
C PRO A 381 31.27 -5.94 9.30
N VAL A 382 30.57 -4.81 9.48
CA VAL A 382 29.13 -4.74 9.16
C VAL A 382 28.94 -5.16 7.70
N PRO A 383 28.15 -6.22 7.41
CA PRO A 383 28.02 -6.72 6.06
C PRO A 383 27.19 -5.77 5.19
N GLU A 384 27.54 -5.69 3.91
CA GLU A 384 26.63 -5.16 2.88
C GLU A 384 25.68 -6.28 2.45
N ALA A 385 24.42 -5.93 2.18
CA ALA A 385 23.49 -6.92 1.64
C ALA A 385 23.92 -7.25 0.20
N PRO A 386 23.84 -8.52 -0.24
CA PRO A 386 24.05 -8.85 -1.65
C PRO A 386 23.03 -8.13 -2.54
N PRO A 387 23.24 -8.07 -3.86
CA PRO A 387 22.20 -7.62 -4.78
C PRO A 387 20.93 -8.48 -4.65
N ILE A 388 19.77 -7.87 -4.86
CA ILE A 388 18.49 -8.61 -4.92
C ILE A 388 18.56 -9.61 -6.09
N PRO A 389 18.13 -10.87 -5.90
CA PRO A 389 18.15 -11.88 -6.97
C PRO A 389 17.39 -11.43 -8.23
N ASP A 390 17.88 -11.87 -9.39
CA ASP A 390 17.21 -11.63 -10.67
C ASP A 390 15.98 -12.54 -10.80
N VAL A 391 14.79 -11.93 -10.88
CA VAL A 391 13.48 -12.62 -10.95
C VAL A 391 13.15 -13.13 -12.36
N GLY A 392 14.01 -12.86 -13.35
CA GLY A 392 13.81 -13.23 -14.74
C GLY A 392 12.69 -12.44 -15.43
N LEU A 393 12.55 -12.61 -16.74
CA LEU A 393 11.52 -11.93 -17.52
C LEU A 393 10.18 -12.69 -17.41
N GLN A 394 9.18 -12.06 -16.81
CA GLN A 394 7.88 -12.68 -16.52
C GLN A 394 6.81 -12.38 -17.58
N LEU A 395 7.10 -11.50 -18.54
CA LEU A 395 6.15 -11.11 -19.58
C LEU A 395 6.14 -12.06 -20.79
N ARG A 396 4.96 -12.22 -21.37
CA ARG A 396 4.77 -12.97 -22.63
C ARG A 396 5.43 -12.22 -23.79
N GLU A 397 5.94 -12.96 -24.78
CA GLU A 397 6.56 -12.37 -25.97
C GLU A 397 5.67 -11.35 -26.70
N LEU A 398 4.34 -11.58 -26.72
CA LEU A 398 3.40 -10.67 -27.37
C LEU A 398 3.32 -9.31 -26.68
N ASP A 399 3.39 -9.29 -25.35
CA ASP A 399 3.33 -8.06 -24.57
C ASP A 399 4.61 -7.25 -24.76
N ILE A 400 5.78 -7.92 -24.78
CA ILE A 400 7.06 -7.29 -25.12
C ILE A 400 7.03 -6.69 -26.54
N LYS A 401 6.48 -7.42 -27.52
CA LYS A 401 6.31 -6.92 -28.90
C LYS A 401 5.38 -5.72 -29.00
N ARG A 402 4.43 -5.55 -28.07
CA ARG A 402 3.57 -4.36 -27.98
C ARG A 402 4.35 -3.19 -27.41
N LEU A 403 5.06 -3.40 -26.30
CA LEU A 403 5.89 -2.38 -25.66
C LEU A 403 6.96 -1.83 -26.61
N LEU A 404 7.66 -2.70 -27.35
CA LEU A 404 8.67 -2.30 -28.35
C LEU A 404 8.12 -1.47 -29.52
N LYS A 405 6.80 -1.41 -29.71
CA LYS A 405 6.14 -0.58 -30.73
C LYS A 405 5.67 0.77 -30.19
N LEU A 406 5.69 0.96 -28.87
CA LEU A 406 5.31 2.24 -28.27
C LEU A 406 6.34 3.31 -28.66
N PRO A 407 5.89 4.52 -29.03
CA PRO A 407 6.80 5.63 -29.25
C PRO A 407 7.47 6.05 -27.93
N ALA A 408 8.66 6.63 -28.03
CA ALA A 408 9.27 7.33 -26.90
C ALA A 408 8.43 8.58 -26.55
N GLY A 409 8.12 8.74 -25.27
CA GLY A 409 7.44 9.89 -24.69
C GLY A 409 8.41 10.84 -24.00
N ASN A 410 7.88 11.96 -23.51
CA ASN A 410 8.59 12.94 -22.69
C ASN A 410 8.24 12.83 -21.19
N LEU A 411 7.45 11.83 -20.81
CA LEU A 411 7.03 11.61 -19.42
C LEU A 411 8.25 11.25 -18.55
N SER A 412 8.50 12.05 -17.50
CA SER A 412 9.39 11.66 -16.40
C SER A 412 8.54 10.95 -15.35
N LEU A 413 8.69 9.64 -15.21
CA LEU A 413 7.77 8.79 -14.44
C LEU A 413 8.43 8.35 -13.12
N GLU A 414 7.85 8.72 -11.98
CA GLU A 414 8.06 7.97 -10.73
C GLU A 414 7.15 6.74 -10.75
N PHE A 415 7.71 5.56 -10.51
CA PHE A 415 6.94 4.32 -10.47
C PHE A 415 7.35 3.47 -9.26
N ASP A 416 6.37 2.96 -8.53
CA ASP A 416 6.62 2.08 -7.40
C ASP A 416 5.45 1.13 -7.16
N LEU A 417 5.73 0.05 -6.42
CA LEU A 417 4.72 -0.82 -5.83
C LEU A 417 4.88 -0.78 -4.31
N PHE A 418 3.78 -0.65 -3.61
CA PHE A 418 3.76 -0.66 -2.15
C PHE A 418 2.50 -1.37 -1.64
N SER A 419 2.54 -1.85 -0.40
CA SER A 419 1.40 -2.52 0.20
C SER A 419 0.26 -1.53 0.45
N ALA A 420 -0.96 -1.94 0.16
CA ALA A 420 -2.14 -1.25 0.65
C ALA A 420 -2.17 -1.32 2.19
N PRO A 421 -2.68 -0.27 2.87
CA PRO A 421 -2.73 -0.23 4.33
C PRO A 421 -3.76 -1.18 4.94
N THR A 422 -4.64 -1.75 4.12
CA THR A 422 -5.72 -2.65 4.57
C THR A 422 -5.48 -4.04 4.01
N ALA A 423 -5.38 -5.02 4.90
CA ALA A 423 -5.28 -6.42 4.51
C ALA A 423 -6.63 -6.95 4.00
N VAL A 424 -6.57 -7.86 3.05
CA VAL A 424 -7.72 -8.59 2.51
C VAL A 424 -7.58 -10.08 2.83
N HIS A 425 -8.71 -10.74 3.01
CA HIS A 425 -8.78 -12.18 3.22
C HIS A 425 -9.20 -12.87 1.94
N ASP A 426 -8.40 -13.83 1.47
CA ASP A 426 -8.70 -14.67 0.33
C ASP A 426 -9.42 -15.95 0.80
N GLU A 427 -10.70 -16.08 0.44
CA GLU A 427 -11.53 -17.22 0.88
C GLU A 427 -11.12 -18.56 0.26
N GLU A 428 -10.38 -18.58 -0.85
CA GLU A 428 -9.97 -19.81 -1.53
C GLU A 428 -8.68 -20.38 -0.93
N THR A 429 -7.74 -19.51 -0.61
CA THR A 429 -6.45 -19.89 -0.01
C THR A 429 -6.46 -19.81 1.52
N GLU A 430 -7.49 -19.19 2.12
CA GLU A 430 -7.59 -18.85 3.54
C GLU A 430 -6.45 -17.94 4.05
N VAL A 431 -5.74 -17.26 3.14
CA VAL A 431 -4.61 -16.38 3.48
C VAL A 431 -5.09 -14.93 3.58
N THR A 432 -4.54 -14.21 4.56
CA THR A 432 -4.77 -12.77 4.72
C THR A 432 -3.50 -12.01 4.36
N TYR A 433 -3.60 -11.09 3.41
CA TYR A 433 -2.44 -10.37 2.87
C TYR A 433 -2.77 -8.91 2.56
N PHE A 434 -1.74 -8.08 2.39
CA PHE A 434 -1.86 -6.70 1.96
C PHE A 434 -1.74 -6.66 0.42
N PRO A 435 -2.81 -6.28 -0.32
CA PRO A 435 -2.72 -6.11 -1.76
C PRO A 435 -1.65 -5.09 -2.13
N LEU A 436 -1.07 -5.21 -3.32
CA LEU A 436 -0.16 -4.19 -3.81
C LEU A 436 -0.92 -3.06 -4.50
N VAL A 437 -0.43 -1.84 -4.33
CA VAL A 437 -0.79 -0.67 -5.12
C VAL A 437 0.39 -0.37 -6.03
N ALA A 438 0.18 -0.49 -7.34
CA ALA A 438 1.13 0.00 -8.33
C ALA A 438 0.76 1.43 -8.72
N LEU A 439 1.70 2.35 -8.56
CA LEU A 439 1.48 3.78 -8.78
C LEU A 439 2.54 4.31 -9.75
N GLY A 440 2.07 4.99 -10.79
CA GLY A 440 2.91 5.76 -11.71
C GLY A 440 2.52 7.22 -11.66
N VAL A 441 3.48 8.09 -11.38
CA VAL A 441 3.27 9.53 -11.19
C VAL A 441 4.15 10.30 -12.16
N ASP A 442 3.56 11.25 -12.88
CA ASP A 442 4.31 12.23 -13.67
C ASP A 442 5.10 13.11 -12.70
N ARG A 443 6.43 12.97 -12.70
CA ARG A 443 7.34 13.65 -11.77
C ARG A 443 7.37 15.16 -11.98
N GLU A 444 7.12 15.63 -13.20
CA GLU A 444 7.12 17.07 -13.49
C GLU A 444 5.86 17.75 -12.93
N VAL A 445 4.74 17.03 -12.93
CA VAL A 445 3.41 17.60 -12.60
C VAL A 445 2.89 17.10 -11.24
N GLY A 446 3.44 16.01 -10.69
CA GLY A 446 3.00 15.39 -9.43
C GLY A 446 1.67 14.65 -9.52
N VAL A 447 1.21 14.28 -10.73
CA VAL A 447 -0.11 13.67 -10.97
C VAL A 447 0.02 12.18 -11.28
N SER A 448 -0.84 11.37 -10.68
CA SER A 448 -0.94 9.95 -11.02
C SER A 448 -1.37 9.77 -12.48
N VAL A 449 -0.53 9.12 -13.27
CA VAL A 449 -0.79 8.70 -14.65
C VAL A 449 -1.13 7.22 -14.74
N PHE A 450 -0.94 6.50 -13.65
CA PHE A 450 -1.21 5.07 -13.55
C PHE A 450 -1.49 4.69 -12.10
N TYR A 451 -2.57 3.97 -11.90
CA TYR A 451 -2.92 3.34 -10.63
C TYR A 451 -3.50 1.97 -10.93
N GLU A 452 -3.05 0.95 -10.19
CA GLU A 452 -3.62 -0.39 -10.22
C GLU A 452 -3.52 -1.01 -8.83
N MET A 453 -4.66 -1.44 -8.28
CA MET A 453 -4.69 -2.30 -7.11
C MET A 453 -4.58 -3.75 -7.57
N ILE A 454 -3.61 -4.47 -7.03
CA ILE A 454 -3.24 -5.81 -7.45
C ILE A 454 -3.48 -6.76 -6.28
N PRO A 455 -4.40 -7.75 -6.41
CA PRO A 455 -4.67 -8.75 -5.38
C PRO A 455 -3.54 -9.80 -5.35
N ASN A 456 -2.32 -9.34 -5.11
CA ASN A 456 -1.11 -10.13 -4.93
C ASN A 456 -0.21 -9.35 -3.96
N PRO A 457 0.35 -10.00 -2.92
CA PRO A 457 1.24 -9.34 -1.96
C PRO A 457 2.71 -9.26 -2.41
N LEU A 458 3.12 -9.99 -3.44
CA LEU A 458 4.51 -10.19 -3.86
C LEU A 458 4.89 -9.27 -5.02
N PRO A 459 5.68 -8.21 -4.80
CA PRO A 459 6.01 -7.22 -5.85
C PRO A 459 6.85 -7.82 -6.97
N GLU A 460 7.73 -8.78 -6.67
CA GLU A 460 8.54 -9.52 -7.63
C GLU A 460 7.71 -10.24 -8.69
N ASP A 461 6.47 -10.64 -8.40
CA ASP A 461 5.60 -11.37 -9.32
C ASP A 461 4.91 -10.46 -10.33
N VAL A 462 4.70 -9.19 -9.95
CA VAL A 462 3.75 -8.30 -10.65
C VAL A 462 4.38 -7.00 -11.15
N ALA A 463 5.55 -6.60 -10.64
CA ALA A 463 6.17 -5.32 -10.98
C ALA A 463 6.34 -5.11 -12.49
N GLN A 464 6.82 -6.13 -13.22
CA GLN A 464 7.01 -6.05 -14.67
C GLN A 464 5.69 -5.87 -15.42
N ALA A 465 4.64 -6.57 -14.99
CA ALA A 465 3.31 -6.46 -15.59
C ALA A 465 2.67 -5.09 -15.30
N ALA A 466 2.78 -4.61 -14.07
CA ALA A 466 2.28 -3.29 -13.66
C ALA A 466 2.93 -2.15 -14.46
N LEU A 467 4.26 -2.16 -14.61
CA LEU A 467 4.94 -1.14 -15.42
C LEU A 467 4.60 -1.27 -16.90
N ALA A 468 4.49 -2.50 -17.43
CA ALA A 468 4.03 -2.72 -18.81
C ALA A 468 2.63 -2.15 -19.04
N ASN A 469 1.70 -2.38 -18.11
CA ASN A 469 0.36 -1.80 -18.14
C ASN A 469 0.40 -0.26 -18.09
N CYS A 470 1.25 0.31 -17.25
CA CYS A 470 1.49 1.76 -17.19
C CYS A 470 1.92 2.32 -18.56
N MET A 471 2.91 1.71 -19.20
CA MET A 471 3.38 2.13 -20.53
C MET A 471 2.30 1.97 -21.61
N ILE A 472 1.53 0.87 -21.57
CA ILE A 472 0.43 0.64 -22.51
C ILE A 472 -0.69 1.67 -22.33
N ARG A 473 -1.06 2.00 -21.08
CA ARG A 473 -2.12 2.98 -20.77
C ARG A 473 -1.71 4.41 -21.14
N THR A 474 -0.48 4.80 -20.84
CA THR A 474 0.07 6.10 -21.25
C THR A 474 0.38 6.16 -22.75
N GLY A 475 0.49 5.00 -23.42
CA GLY A 475 0.74 4.89 -24.84
C GLY A 475 2.17 5.23 -25.26
N THR A 476 3.10 5.33 -24.31
CA THR A 476 4.49 5.72 -24.56
C THR A 476 5.48 4.93 -23.70
N ILE A 477 6.72 4.83 -24.15
CA ILE A 477 7.85 4.53 -23.27
C ILE A 477 8.23 5.83 -22.55
N PRO A 478 8.32 5.87 -21.21
CA PRO A 478 8.67 7.10 -20.50
C PRO A 478 10.05 7.61 -20.92
N GLY A 479 10.20 8.93 -20.95
CA GLY A 479 11.47 9.58 -21.27
C GLY A 479 12.50 9.38 -20.16
N GLU A 480 12.03 9.39 -18.91
CA GLU A 480 12.81 9.04 -17.72
C GLU A 480 11.98 8.14 -16.80
N LEU A 481 12.61 7.13 -16.21
CA LEU A 481 11.98 6.24 -15.24
C LEU A 481 12.72 6.34 -13.90
N HIS A 482 12.00 6.75 -12.87
CA HIS A 482 12.45 6.93 -11.50
C HIS A 482 11.82 5.86 -10.60
N VAL A 483 12.65 5.09 -9.90
CA VAL A 483 12.20 3.94 -9.09
C VAL A 483 13.06 3.82 -7.84
N LYS A 484 12.58 3.09 -6.83
CA LYS A 484 13.41 2.64 -5.71
C LYS A 484 14.33 1.49 -6.11
N ASP A 485 15.36 1.25 -5.31
CA ASP A 485 16.35 0.17 -5.55
C ASP A 485 15.69 -1.22 -5.70
N ARG A 486 14.77 -1.56 -4.78
CA ARG A 486 14.02 -2.83 -4.81
C ARG A 486 13.18 -2.98 -6.07
N THR A 487 12.42 -1.95 -6.43
CA THR A 487 11.58 -1.92 -7.64
C THR A 487 12.43 -1.98 -8.91
N ALA A 488 13.58 -1.32 -8.94
CA ALA A 488 14.53 -1.41 -10.04
C ALA A 488 15.02 -2.84 -10.28
N ALA A 489 15.30 -3.59 -9.20
CA ALA A 489 15.74 -4.98 -9.28
C ALA A 489 14.69 -5.87 -9.94
N PHE A 490 13.42 -5.76 -9.54
CA PHE A 490 12.32 -6.56 -10.11
C PHE A 490 12.01 -6.19 -11.56
N LEU A 491 12.20 -4.92 -11.93
CA LEU A 491 11.97 -4.43 -13.29
C LEU A 491 13.14 -4.73 -14.24
N LYS A 492 14.34 -4.97 -13.71
CA LYS A 492 15.58 -5.06 -14.50
C LYS A 492 15.46 -5.95 -15.74
N PRO A 493 14.89 -7.17 -15.70
CA PRO A 493 14.78 -8.03 -16.89
C PRO A 493 13.94 -7.40 -18.02
N LEU A 494 12.88 -6.68 -17.66
CA LEU A 494 12.04 -5.94 -18.61
C LEU A 494 12.78 -4.71 -19.14
N LEU A 495 13.40 -3.92 -18.27
CA LEU A 495 14.11 -2.70 -18.65
C LEU A 495 15.27 -3.01 -19.61
N ASP A 496 16.02 -4.09 -19.35
CA ASP A 496 17.07 -4.60 -20.24
C ASP A 496 16.52 -4.96 -21.63
N LYS A 497 15.30 -5.51 -21.72
CA LYS A 497 14.66 -5.82 -23.01
C LYS A 497 14.17 -4.60 -23.76
N LEU A 498 13.77 -3.56 -23.06
CA LEU A 498 13.31 -2.30 -23.65
C LEU A 498 14.45 -1.30 -23.90
N GLY A 499 15.64 -1.57 -23.36
CA GLY A 499 16.78 -0.65 -23.43
C GLY A 499 16.58 0.60 -22.56
N ILE A 500 15.83 0.49 -21.47
CA ILE A 500 15.56 1.58 -20.53
C ILE A 500 16.57 1.50 -19.38
N VAL A 501 17.18 2.62 -19.02
CA VAL A 501 18.03 2.72 -17.84
C VAL A 501 17.29 3.56 -16.80
N PRO A 502 16.87 2.97 -15.66
CA PRO A 502 16.17 3.72 -14.63
C PRO A 502 17.14 4.60 -13.85
N VAL A 503 16.61 5.68 -13.27
CA VAL A 503 17.28 6.49 -12.26
C VAL A 503 16.79 6.02 -10.89
N ILE A 504 17.69 5.43 -10.12
CA ILE A 504 17.38 4.87 -8.80
C ILE A 504 17.45 5.96 -7.74
N HIS A 505 16.39 6.08 -6.93
CA HIS A 505 16.32 7.00 -5.80
C HIS A 505 16.07 6.24 -4.50
N PRO A 506 16.58 6.73 -3.35
CA PRO A 506 16.23 6.16 -2.05
C PRO A 506 14.77 6.45 -1.66
N ARG A 507 14.17 7.50 -2.22
CA ARG A 507 12.82 7.98 -1.95
C ARG A 507 12.17 8.52 -3.22
N LEU A 508 10.85 8.38 -3.30
CA LEU A 508 10.04 8.83 -4.43
C LEU A 508 9.00 9.82 -3.89
N PRO A 509 9.34 11.12 -3.79
CA PRO A 509 8.56 12.08 -3.03
C PRO A 509 7.12 12.24 -3.54
N MET A 510 6.89 12.14 -4.84
CA MET A 510 5.54 12.29 -5.39
C MET A 510 4.67 11.07 -5.05
N ILE A 511 5.27 9.88 -5.08
CA ILE A 511 4.60 8.64 -4.64
C ILE A 511 4.35 8.66 -3.14
N GLU A 512 5.34 9.08 -2.33
CA GLU A 512 5.22 9.19 -0.87
C GLU A 512 4.06 10.11 -0.46
N GLU A 513 3.91 11.26 -1.13
CA GLU A 513 2.82 12.20 -0.85
C GLU A 513 1.44 11.59 -1.14
N LEU A 514 1.25 10.99 -2.32
CA LEU A 514 -0.02 10.35 -2.69
C LEU A 514 -0.34 9.15 -1.80
N ARG A 515 0.68 8.41 -1.40
CA ARG A 515 0.55 7.27 -0.50
C ARG A 515 0.04 7.68 0.89
N VAL A 516 0.59 8.75 1.48
CA VAL A 516 0.09 9.27 2.77
C VAL A 516 -1.41 9.63 2.67
N GLN A 517 -1.86 10.12 1.52
CA GLN A 517 -3.28 10.42 1.29
C GLN A 517 -4.13 9.14 1.19
N LEU A 518 -3.64 8.10 0.52
CA LEU A 518 -4.29 6.79 0.45
C LEU A 518 -4.47 6.19 1.86
N GLU A 519 -3.43 6.24 2.68
CA GLU A 519 -3.44 5.71 4.06
C GLU A 519 -4.41 6.44 4.98
N ARG A 520 -4.43 7.77 4.94
CA ARG A 520 -5.37 8.58 5.74
C ARG A 520 -6.83 8.27 5.45
N ARG A 521 -7.13 7.75 4.25
CA ARG A 521 -8.49 7.48 3.78
C ARG A 521 -8.90 6.02 3.98
N MET A 522 -7.96 5.07 3.86
CA MET A 522 -8.20 3.65 4.12
C MET A 522 -8.09 3.26 5.61
N GLY A 523 -7.38 4.03 6.43
CA GLY A 523 -7.25 3.80 7.88
C GLY A 523 -8.43 4.32 8.72
N ARG A 524 -9.61 4.57 8.14
CA ARG A 524 -10.81 5.06 8.83
C ARG A 524 -11.90 4.00 8.97
#